data_AF-A0A1X7M7L0-F1
#
_entry.id   AF-A0A1X7M7L0-F1
#
_cell.length_a   1.000
_cell.length_b   1.000
_cell.length_c   1.000
_cell.angle_alpha   90.00
_cell.angle_beta   90.00
_cell.angle_gamma   90.00
#
_symmetry.space_group_name_H-M   'P 1'
#
loop_
_entity.id
_entity.type
_entity.pdbx_description
1 polymer ?
#
loop_
_entity_poly.entity_id
_entity_poly.type
_entity_poly.pdbx_seq_one_letter_code
_entity_poly.pdbx_strand_id
1 'polypeptide(L)' 'MSNKTIQWNGGLQPEAVKILSASGGMIVCPTKVGYIIMTSDARGLERKFDAKQRNRNKPGVVLCGSWLGSSIDSFRGS' A
#
# COMPACT_ATOMS: atom_id res chain seq x y z
N MET A 1 -2.47 9.70 -23.62
CA MET A 1 -2.13 9.88 -22.19
C MET A 1 -3.37 9.52 -21.37
N SER A 2 -3.58 8.23 -21.14
CA SER A 2 -4.86 7.71 -20.66
C SER A 2 -4.98 7.89 -19.15
N ASN A 3 -6.00 8.62 -18.68
CA ASN A 3 -6.53 8.72 -17.30
C ASN A 3 -5.83 7.86 -16.23
N LYS A 4 -4.62 8.25 -15.80
CA LYS A 4 -3.84 7.55 -14.75
C LYS A 4 -4.19 8.01 -13.34
N THR A 5 -4.99 9.06 -13.22
CA THR A 5 -5.36 9.68 -11.94
C THR A 5 -6.85 9.46 -11.70
N ILE A 6 -7.18 8.89 -10.55
CA ILE A 6 -8.55 8.76 -10.07
C ILE A 6 -8.77 9.74 -8.92
N GLN A 7 -9.93 10.38 -8.88
CA GLN A 7 -10.34 11.17 -7.71
C GLN A 7 -10.90 10.24 -6.65
N TRP A 8 -10.37 10.32 -5.44
CA TRP A 8 -10.82 9.46 -4.36
C TRP A 8 -12.23 9.84 -3.91
N ASN A 9 -13.14 8.86 -3.88
CA ASN A 9 -14.55 9.05 -3.52
C ASN A 9 -14.85 8.82 -2.02
N GLY A 10 -13.83 8.69 -1.17
CA GLY A 10 -14.00 8.37 0.26
C GLY A 10 -14.08 6.86 0.57
N GLY A 11 -14.27 6.01 -0.44
CA GLY A 11 -14.38 4.55 -0.30
C GLY A 11 -13.13 3.78 -0.78
N LEU A 12 -13.22 2.45 -0.68
CA LEU A 12 -12.23 1.55 -1.28
C LEU A 12 -12.26 1.69 -2.80
N GLN A 13 -11.08 1.78 -3.43
CA GLN A 13 -10.93 1.87 -4.88
C GLN A 13 -10.51 0.50 -5.43
N PRO A 14 -11.42 -0.28 -6.05
CA PRO A 14 -11.10 -1.62 -6.55
C PRO A 14 -9.97 -1.62 -7.58
N GLU A 15 -9.83 -0.55 -8.36
CA GLU A 15 -8.77 -0.36 -9.35
C GLU A 15 -7.40 -0.30 -8.67
N ALA A 16 -7.29 0.43 -7.56
CA ALA A 16 -6.06 0.54 -6.79
C ALA A 16 -5.68 -0.81 -6.17
N VAL A 17 -6.67 -1.55 -5.64
CA VAL A 17 -6.46 -2.90 -5.11
C VAL A 17 -5.99 -3.84 -6.22
N LYS A 18 -6.62 -3.82 -7.39
CA LYS A 18 -6.23 -4.65 -8.53
C LYS A 18 -4.81 -4.36 -9.00
N ILE A 19 -4.40 -3.09 -9.03
CA ILE A 19 -3.01 -2.71 -9.37
C ILE A 19 -2.03 -3.20 -8.30
N LEU A 20 -2.36 -3.03 -7.01
CA LEU A 20 -1.51 -3.49 -5.91
C LEU A 20 -1.42 -5.03 -5.85
N SER A 21 -2.47 -5.75 -6.22
CA SER A 21 -2.45 -7.22 -6.26
C SER A 21 -1.69 -7.78 -7.47
N ALA A 22 -1.42 -6.96 -8.49
CA ALA A 22 -0.61 -7.35 -9.63
C ALA A 22 0.89 -7.33 -9.29
N SER A 23 1.68 -8.21 -9.92
CA SER A 23 3.12 -8.27 -9.68
C SER A 23 3.81 -6.98 -10.13
N GLY A 24 4.66 -6.42 -9.26
CA GLY A 24 5.32 -5.14 -9.42
C GLY A 24 4.36 -3.96 -9.35
N GLY A 25 3.15 -4.15 -8.82
CA GLY A 25 2.13 -3.14 -8.65
C GLY A 25 2.61 -1.97 -7.79
N MET A 26 2.37 -0.75 -8.26
CA MET A 26 2.76 0.46 -7.55
C MET A 26 1.71 1.55 -7.74
N ILE A 27 1.26 2.14 -6.63
CA ILE A 27 0.32 3.26 -6.63
C ILE A 27 0.85 4.42 -5.79
N VAL A 28 0.31 5.60 -6.05
CA VAL A 28 0.40 6.76 -5.15
C VAL A 28 -0.94 6.89 -4.45
N CYS A 29 -0.94 6.94 -3.11
CA CYS A 29 -2.16 7.12 -2.34
C CYS A 29 -2.03 8.31 -1.38
N PRO A 30 -3.14 9.05 -1.14
CA PRO A 30 -3.18 10.11 -0.16
C PRO A 30 -3.16 9.53 1.27
N THR A 31 -2.58 10.29 2.18
CA THR A 31 -2.53 10.07 3.62
C THR A 31 -2.88 11.38 4.33
N LYS A 32 -3.06 11.34 5.65
CA LYS A 32 -3.36 12.55 6.45
C LYS A 32 -2.32 13.67 6.26
N VAL A 33 -1.06 13.33 6.01
CA VAL A 33 0.07 14.29 5.96
C VAL A 33 0.70 14.45 4.57
N GLY A 34 0.05 13.94 3.51
CA GLY A 34 0.56 14.03 2.15
C GLY A 34 0.39 12.73 1.38
N TYR A 35 1.32 12.39 0.49
CA TYR A 35 1.21 11.22 -0.40
C TYR A 35 2.33 10.22 -0.18
N ILE A 36 1.99 8.94 -0.31
CA ILE A 36 2.97 7.85 -0.24
C ILE A 36 2.90 6.96 -1.47
N ILE A 37 4.03 6.33 -1.78
CA ILE A 37 4.12 5.26 -2.77
C ILE A 37 3.90 3.93 -2.05
N MET A 38 2.91 3.17 -2.50
CA MET A 38 2.53 1.89 -1.92
C MET A 38 2.77 0.76 -2.94
N THR A 39 3.31 -0.35 -2.44
CA THR A 39 3.67 -1.56 -3.19
C THR A 39 3.43 -2.75 -2.26
N SER A 40 3.11 -3.92 -2.82
CA SER A 40 2.80 -5.14 -2.05
C SER A 40 3.85 -6.24 -2.18
N ASP A 41 4.77 -6.13 -3.14
CA ASP A 41 5.76 -7.15 -3.45
C ASP A 41 7.20 -6.61 -3.57
N ALA A 42 8.17 -7.52 -3.58
CA ALA A 42 9.59 -7.17 -3.68
C ALA A 42 9.92 -6.42 -4.98
N ARG A 43 9.29 -6.82 -6.10
CA ARG A 43 9.48 -6.16 -7.40
C ARG A 43 8.99 -4.71 -7.37
N GLY A 44 7.84 -4.45 -6.75
CA GLY A 44 7.33 -3.10 -6.53
C GLY A 44 8.24 -2.31 -5.62
N LEU A 45 8.79 -2.94 -4.57
CA LEU A 45 9.74 -2.29 -3.67
C LEU A 45 11.01 -1.83 -4.41
N GLU A 46 11.59 -2.66 -5.29
CA GLU A 46 12.72 -2.25 -6.14
C GLU A 46 12.37 -1.04 -7.01
N ARG A 47 11.20 -1.04 -7.65
CA ARG A 47 10.72 0.11 -8.44
C ARG A 47 10.54 1.36 -7.58
N LYS A 48 10.12 1.21 -6.32
CA LYS A 48 9.96 2.31 -5.37
C LYS A 48 11.31 2.88 -4.92
N PHE A 49 12.32 2.04 -4.73
CA PHE A 49 13.68 2.48 -4.42
C PHE A 49 14.30 3.24 -5.59
N ASP A 50 14.13 2.71 -6.81
CA ASP A 50 14.59 3.35 -8.04
C ASP A 50 13.87 4.70 -8.28
N ALA A 51 12.55 4.74 -8.18
CA ALA A 51 11.76 5.95 -8.39
C ALA A 51 12.06 7.06 -7.36
N LYS A 52 12.44 6.71 -6.13
CA LYS A 52 12.78 7.69 -5.08
C LYS A 52 14.26 7.99 -4.97
N GLN A 53 15.11 7.33 -5.77
CA GLN A 53 16.57 7.40 -5.67
C GLN A 53 17.04 7.28 -4.20
N ARG A 54 16.40 6.38 -3.44
CA ARG A 54 16.59 6.27 -1.99
C ARG A 54 17.67 5.24 -1.70
N ASN A 55 18.55 5.54 -0.76
CA ASN A 55 19.54 4.56 -0.28
C ASN A 55 18.82 3.31 0.28
N ARG A 56 19.23 2.12 -0.18
CA ARG A 56 18.67 0.80 0.17
C ARG A 56 18.72 0.50 1.67
N ASN A 57 19.63 1.15 2.40
CA ASN A 57 19.78 0.98 3.84
C ASN A 57 18.63 1.61 4.67
N LYS A 58 17.70 2.35 4.04
CA LYS A 58 16.54 2.91 4.72
C LYS A 58 15.30 2.07 4.41
N PRO A 59 14.86 1.17 5.31
CA PRO A 59 13.78 0.24 5.02
C PRO A 59 12.45 0.98 4.75
N GLY A 60 11.57 0.29 4.03
CA GLY A 60 10.17 0.69 3.92
C GLY A 60 9.43 0.55 5.25
N VAL A 61 8.28 1.21 5.35
CA VAL A 61 7.35 1.05 6.47
C VAL A 61 6.24 0.07 6.08
N VAL A 62 5.77 -0.74 7.03
CA VAL A 62 4.62 -1.63 6.86
C VAL A 62 3.36 -0.89 7.33
N LEU A 63 2.32 -0.90 6.51
CA LEU A 63 1.02 -0.29 6.84
C LEU A 63 0.08 -1.40 7.32
N CYS A 64 -0.24 -1.39 8.61
CA CYS A 64 -1.14 -2.39 9.21
C CYS A 64 -2.60 -1.93 9.09
N GLY A 65 -3.46 -2.76 8.49
CA GLY A 65 -4.90 -2.48 8.33
C GLY A 65 -5.78 -3.00 9.47
N SER A 66 -5.26 -3.89 10.31
CA SER A 66 -5.98 -4.43 11.47
C SER A 66 -4.98 -4.85 12.56
N TRP A 67 -5.46 -4.86 13.80
CA TRP A 67 -4.80 -5.53 14.91
C TRP A 67 -5.22 -7.00 14.93
N LEU A 68 -4.25 -7.92 14.88
CA LEU A 68 -4.48 -9.35 15.05
C LEU A 68 -4.97 -9.73 16.47
N GLY A 69 -4.85 -8.82 17.45
CA GLY A 69 -5.27 -9.06 18.85
C GLY A 69 -6.77 -9.32 19.02
N SER A 70 -7.62 -8.65 18.24
CA SER A 70 -9.09 -8.79 18.34
C SER A 70 -9.62 -10.16 17.92
N SER A 71 -8.85 -10.98 17.19
CA SER A 71 -9.23 -12.35 16.86
C SER A 71 -8.89 -13.36 17.96
N ILE A 72 -7.98 -13.01 18.90
CA ILE A 72 -7.62 -13.89 20.02
C ILE A 72 -8.63 -13.80 21.16
N ASP A 73 -9.22 -12.62 21.37
CA ASP A 73 -10.28 -12.41 22.36
C ASP A 73 -11.58 -13.12 21.96
N SER A 74 -11.82 -13.30 20.66
CA SER A 74 -12.97 -14.07 20.17
C SER A 74 -12.78 -15.59 20.25
N PHE A 75 -11.54 -16.08 20.43
CA PHE A 75 -11.21 -17.52 20.51
C PHE A 75 -11.06 -18.01 21.96
N ARG A 76 -10.95 -17.10 22.93
CA ARG A 76 -10.94 -17.41 24.37
C ARG A 76 -12.32 -17.32 25.03
N GLY A 77 -13.37 -17.04 24.25
CA GLY A 77 -14.74 -16.88 24.72
C GLY A 77 -15.72 -17.95 24.23
N SER A 78 -15.28 -19.20 24.09
CA SER A 78 -16.13 -20.36 23.73
C SER A 78 -15.69 -21.61 24.46
#